data_AF-X8BFB1-F1
#
_entry.id   AF-X8BFB1-F1
#
_cell.length_a   1.000
_cell.length_b   1.000
_cell.length_c   1.000
_cell.angle_alpha   90.00
_cell.angle_beta   90.00
_cell.angle_gamma   90.00
#
_symmetry.space_group_name_H-M   'P 1'
#
loop_
_entity.id
_entity.type
_entity.pdbx_description
1 polymer ?
#
loop_
_entity_poly.entity_id
_entity_poly.type
_entity_poly.pdbx_seq_one_letter_code
_entity_poly.pdbx_strand_id
1 'polypeptide(L)' 'MAVRACGVCRTDLHVAEGDLPVHRKHVTPGHEVVGEVVEVGRTPKTRSR' A
#
# COMPACT_ATOMS: atom_id res chain seq x y z
N MET A 1 10.97 1.39 0.70
CA MET A 1 10.53 1.26 2.11
C MET A 1 10.50 -0.22 2.47
N ALA A 2 10.91 -0.59 3.68
CA ALA A 2 10.72 -1.92 4.24
C ALA A 2 9.48 -1.93 5.14
N VAL A 3 8.52 -2.79 4.84
CA VAL A 3 7.26 -2.91 5.62
C VAL A 3 7.54 -3.63 6.94
N ARG A 4 7.13 -3.03 8.06
CA ARG A 4 7.17 -3.66 9.39
C ARG A 4 5.83 -4.32 9.73
N ALA A 5 4.73 -3.63 9.41
CA ALA A 5 3.38 -4.15 9.53
C ALA A 5 2.45 -3.45 8.53
N CYS A 6 1.34 -4.13 8.19
CA CYS A 6 0.24 -3.57 7.43
C CYS A 6 -1.07 -3.93 8.14
N GLY A 7 -1.93 -2.94 8.37
CA GLY A 7 -3.32 -3.17 8.76
C GLY A 7 -4.07 -3.90 7.65
N VAL A 8 -5.11 -4.63 8.04
CA VAL A 8 -6.07 -5.25 7.11
C VAL A 8 -7.42 -4.61 7.38
N CYS A 9 -7.87 -3.79 6.44
CA CYS A 9 -9.20 -3.20 6.51
C CYS A 9 -10.22 -4.03 5.72
N ARG A 10 -11.48 -3.57 5.72
CA ARG A 10 -12.54 -4.23 4.95
C ARG A 10 -12.29 -4.22 3.44
N THR A 11 -11.76 -3.14 2.88
CA THR A 11 -11.51 -3.04 1.44
C THR A 11 -10.43 -4.04 0.99
N ASP A 12 -9.43 -4.30 1.83
CA ASP A 12 -8.38 -5.27 1.50
C ASP A 12 -8.96 -6.69 1.35
N LEU A 13 -9.92 -7.05 2.21
CA LEU A 13 -10.65 -8.32 2.11
C LEU A 13 -11.47 -8.40 0.84
N HIS A 14 -12.27 -7.37 0.53
CA HIS A 14 -13.06 -7.36 -0.69
C HIS A 14 -12.21 -7.47 -1.97
N VAL A 15 -11.01 -6.87 -1.99
CA VAL A 15 -10.07 -7.01 -3.11
C VAL A 15 -9.50 -8.42 -3.17
N ALA A 16 -9.14 -9.02 -2.03
CA ALA A 16 -8.61 -10.38 -1.96
C ALA A 16 -9.64 -11.46 -2.34
N GLU A 17 -10.91 -11.25 -1.98
CA GLU A 17 -12.02 -12.17 -2.26
C GLU A 17 -12.61 -11.99 -3.67
N GLY A 18 -12.28 -10.88 -4.35
CA GLY A 18 -12.78 -10.58 -5.69
C GLY A 18 -14.18 -9.96 -5.71
N ASP A 19 -14.67 -9.50 -4.56
CA ASP A 19 -15.99 -8.87 -4.38
C ASP A 19 -16.09 -7.47 -4.97
N LEU A 20 -14.94 -6.84 -5.26
CA LEU A 20 -14.87 -5.52 -5.88
C LEU A 20 -14.28 -5.58 -7.30
N PRO A 21 -14.84 -4.80 -8.25
CA PRO A 21 -14.22 -4.62 -9.55
C PRO A 21 -12.87 -3.92 -9.38
N VAL A 22 -11.79 -4.66 -9.62
CA VAL A 22 -10.43 -4.12 -9.53
C VAL A 22 -10.08 -3.30 -10.77
N HIS A 23 -9.48 -2.13 -10.57
CA HIS A 23 -8.98 -1.31 -11.68
C HIS A 23 -7.83 -1.98 -12.46
N ARG A 24 -7.08 -2.88 -11.82
CA ARG A 24 -5.97 -3.62 -12.42
C ARG A 24 -6.01 -5.07 -11.96
N LYS A 25 -5.69 -5.99 -12.87
CA LYS A 25 -5.52 -7.41 -12.55
C LYS A 25 -4.29 -7.61 -11.66
N HIS A 26 -4.36 -8.58 -10.75
CA HIS A 26 -3.28 -8.93 -9.81
C HIS A 26 -2.83 -7.75 -8.94
N VAL A 27 -3.77 -6.92 -8.51
CA VAL A 27 -3.49 -5.86 -7.54
C VAL A 27 -3.13 -6.48 -6.19
N THR A 28 -2.09 -5.96 -5.53
CA THR A 28 -1.74 -6.32 -4.16
C THR A 28 -2.62 -5.54 -3.18
N PRO A 29 -3.37 -6.18 -2.27
CA PRO A 29 -4.13 -5.51 -1.21
C PRO A 29 -3.22 -4.82 -0.18
N GLY A 30 -3.80 -3.93 0.63
CA GLY A 30 -3.12 -3.22 1.70
C GLY A 30 -2.95 -1.73 1.41
N HIS A 31 -3.29 -0.90 2.40
CA HIS A 31 -3.07 0.56 2.33
C HIS A 31 -2.86 1.22 3.71
N GLU A 32 -2.72 0.41 4.77
CA GLU A 32 -2.54 0.87 6.14
C GLU A 32 -1.16 0.44 6.68
N VAL A 33 -0.10 0.92 6.03
CA VAL A 33 1.27 0.40 6.22
C VAL A 33 2.10 1.26 7.17
N VAL A 34 2.90 0.61 8.03
CA VAL A 34 4.02 1.22 8.75
C VAL A 34 5.34 0.53 8.42
N GLY A 35 6.43 1.28 8.43
CA GLY A 35 7.75 0.75 8.10
C GLY A 35 8.81 1.82 7.94
N GLU A 36 9.97 1.40 7.44
CA GLU A 36 11.18 2.23 7.39
C GLU A 36 11.54 2.61 5.96
N VAL A 37 11.95 3.86 5.77
CA VAL A 37 12.47 4.33 4.49
C VAL A 37 13.89 3.78 4.32
N VAL A 38 14.07 2.83 3.40
CA VAL A 38 15.38 2.21 3.10
C VAL A 38 16.11 2.91 1.95
N GLU A 39 15.38 3.60 1.08
CA GLU A 39 15.91 4.33 -0.07
C GLU A 39 14.88 5.39 -0.50
N VAL A 40 15.35 6.48 -1.10
CA VAL A 40 14.52 7.50 -1.76
C VAL A 40 15.01 7.69 -3.20
N GLY A 41 14.10 8.05 -4.11
CA GLY A 41 14.47 8.36 -5.49
C GLY A 41 15.39 9.59 -5.61
N ARG A 42 16.05 9.75 -6.76
CA ARG A 42 17.06 10.82 -7.00
C ARG A 42 16.56 12.24 -6.75
N THR A 43 15.27 12.48 -6.94
CA THR A 43 14.59 13.76 -6.70
C THR A 43 13.37 13.54 -5.81
N PRO A 44 13.57 13.34 -4.50
CA PRO A 44 12.48 13.03 -3.59
C PRO A 44 11.58 14.26 -3.43
N LYS A 45 10.29 14.08 -3.66
CA LYS A 45 9.27 15.11 -3.45
C LYS A 45 8.85 15.04 -1.98
N THR A 46 9.53 15.78 -1.10
CA THR A 46 9.09 15.96 0.27
C THR A 46 8.15 17.16 0.34
N ARG A 47 6.90 16.93 0.76
CA ARG A 47 6.04 18.04 1.20
C ARG A 47 6.45 18.39 2.63
N SER A 48 7.08 19.54 2.83
CA SER A 48 7.05 20.20 4.14
C SER A 48 5.60 20.56 4.39
N ARG A 49 5.06 20.17 5.54
CA ARG A 49 3.71 20.57 5.95
C ARG A 49 3.57 22.09 5.92
#